data_AF-A0A238JMG2-F1
#
_entry.id   AF-A0A238JMG2-F1
#
_cell.length_a   1.000
_cell.length_b   1.000
_cell.length_c   1.000
_cell.angle_alpha   90.00
_cell.angle_beta   90.00
_cell.angle_gamma   90.00
#
_symmetry.space_group_name_H-M   'P 1'
#
loop_
_entity.id
_entity.type
_entity.pdbx_description
1 polymer ?
#
loop_
_entity_poly.entity_id
_entity_poly.type
_entity_poly.pdbx_seq_one_letter_code
_entity_poly.pdbx_strand_id
1 'polypeptide(L)'
;MPDCSKLSLHFWLTQSMARTIGVNLHQALVRGQFARSDYTQTIAECMACAQTEKCVPWLAKQGAGADHLPDYCALKSTLEALKP
;
A
#
# COMPACT_ATOMS: atom_id res chain seq x y z
N MET A 1 17.76 6.12 -14.32
CA MET A 1 17.06 4.83 -14.42
C MET A 1 16.47 4.55 -13.05
N PRO A 2 15.16 4.39 -12.85
CA PRO A 2 14.61 4.12 -11.52
C PRO A 2 15.19 2.80 -11.01
N ASP A 3 15.73 2.83 -9.80
CA ASP A 3 16.33 1.66 -9.16
C ASP A 3 15.27 0.56 -9.01
N CYS A 4 15.45 -0.56 -9.72
CA CYS A 4 14.52 -1.70 -9.68
C CYS A 4 14.26 -2.19 -8.23
N SER A 5 15.26 -2.04 -7.35
CA SER A 5 15.17 -2.36 -5.92
C SER A 5 14.26 -1.42 -5.13
N LYS A 6 14.16 -0.15 -5.49
CA LYS A 6 13.25 0.79 -4.84
C LYS A 6 11.82 0.45 -5.20
N LEU A 7 11.56 0.18 -6.48
CA LEU A 7 10.24 -0.22 -6.95
C LEU A 7 9.74 -1.50 -6.25
N SER A 8 10.60 -2.51 -6.10
CA SER A 8 10.22 -3.77 -5.44
C SER A 8 9.92 -3.58 -3.95
N LEU A 9 10.69 -2.75 -3.22
CA LEU A 9 10.40 -2.40 -1.82
C LEU A 9 9.01 -1.76 -1.67
N HIS A 10 8.72 -0.74 -2.48
CA HIS A 10 7.46 0.00 -2.38
C HIS A 10 6.26 -0.82 -2.86
N PHE A 11 6.46 -1.72 -3.82
CA PHE A 11 5.46 -2.73 -4.19
C PHE A 11 5.08 -3.60 -2.99
N TRP A 12 6.08 -4.16 -2.27
CA TRP A 12 5.82 -4.99 -1.10
C TRP A 12 5.22 -4.22 0.07
N LEU A 13 5.64 -2.97 0.30
CA LEU A 13 5.05 -2.11 1.33
C LEU A 13 3.58 -1.80 1.05
N THR A 14 3.26 -1.43 -0.18
CA THR A 14 1.87 -1.14 -0.61
C THR A 14 0.98 -2.36 -0.40
N GLN A 15 1.45 -3.54 -0.81
CA GLN A 15 0.72 -4.79 -0.61
C GLN A 15 0.53 -5.12 0.88
N SER A 16 1.57 -4.89 1.70
CA SER A 16 1.52 -5.19 3.13
C SER A 16 0.56 -4.26 3.86
N MET A 17 0.60 -2.96 3.58
CA MET A 17 -0.33 -1.96 4.11
C MET A 17 -1.78 -2.29 3.78
N ALA A 18 -2.07 -2.62 2.53
CA ALA A 18 -3.41 -3.04 2.12
C ALA A 18 -3.88 -4.29 2.88
N ARG A 19 -3.01 -5.30 2.99
CA ARG A 19 -3.34 -6.53 3.71
C ARG A 19 -3.62 -6.31 5.19
N THR A 20 -2.91 -5.37 5.83
CA THR A 20 -3.14 -5.02 7.23
C THR A 20 -4.57 -4.56 7.51
N ILE A 21 -5.19 -3.86 6.56
CA ILE A 21 -6.59 -3.40 6.66
C ILE A 21 -7.60 -4.37 6.02
N GLY A 22 -7.17 -5.60 5.68
CA GLY A 22 -8.03 -6.62 5.06
C GLY A 22 -8.25 -6.45 3.55
N VAL A 23 -7.53 -5.54 2.89
CA VAL A 23 -7.64 -5.30 1.45
C VAL A 23 -6.65 -6.16 0.68
N ASN A 24 -7.15 -6.91 -0.32
CA ASN A 24 -6.32 -7.67 -1.24
C ASN A 24 -6.27 -7.00 -2.61
N LEU A 25 -5.21 -6.20 -2.85
CA LEU A 25 -5.02 -5.46 -4.10
C LEU A 25 -4.97 -6.37 -5.34
N HIS A 26 -4.40 -7.57 -5.23
CA HIS A 26 -4.37 -8.51 -6.34
C HIS A 26 -5.79 -8.98 -6.70
N GLN A 27 -6.61 -9.26 -5.68
CA GLN A 27 -8.01 -9.62 -5.89
C GLN A 27 -8.81 -8.44 -6.45
N ALA A 28 -8.58 -7.21 -5.97
CA ALA A 28 -9.24 -6.00 -6.49
C ALA A 28 -8.91 -5.75 -7.97
N LEU A 29 -7.65 -5.96 -8.37
CA LEU A 29 -7.21 -5.93 -9.77
C LEU A 29 -7.92 -6.99 -10.61
N VAL A 30 -7.94 -8.24 -10.16
CA VAL A 30 -8.59 -9.35 -10.89
C VAL A 30 -10.10 -9.15 -11.01
N ARG A 31 -10.74 -8.55 -10.00
CA ARG A 31 -12.18 -8.22 -10.01
C ARG A 31 -12.51 -6.96 -10.80
N GLY A 32 -11.51 -6.22 -11.30
CA GLY A 32 -11.71 -4.94 -11.99
C GLY A 32 -12.19 -3.80 -11.06
N GLN A 33 -12.09 -3.99 -9.74
CA GLN A 33 -12.41 -2.95 -8.74
C GLN A 33 -11.27 -1.94 -8.58
N PHE A 34 -10.09 -2.29 -9.08
CA PHE A 34 -8.93 -1.43 -9.08
C PHE A 34 -8.26 -1.50 -10.45
N ALA A 35 -8.03 -0.37 -11.10
CA ALA A 35 -7.40 -0.37 -12.41
C ALA A 35 -5.89 -0.58 -12.26
N ARG A 36 -5.29 -1.21 -13.28
CA ARG A 36 -3.84 -1.46 -13.27
C ARG A 36 -3.02 -0.16 -13.32
N SER A 37 -3.55 0.86 -14.01
CA SER A 37 -2.96 2.20 -14.04
C SER A 37 -2.98 2.87 -12.66
N ASP A 38 -4.10 2.77 -11.94
CA ASP A 38 -4.22 3.28 -10.56
C ASP A 38 -3.29 2.54 -9.61
N TYR A 39 -3.09 1.23 -9.80
CA TYR A 39 -2.11 0.46 -9.03
C TYR A 39 -0.68 0.96 -9.22
N THR A 40 -0.28 1.24 -10.47
CA THR A 40 1.06 1.81 -10.72
C THR A 40 1.20 3.22 -10.15
N GLN A 41 0.13 4.03 -10.20
CA GLN A 41 0.08 5.36 -9.59
C GLN A 41 0.27 5.27 -8.07
N THR A 42 -0.46 4.37 -7.43
CA THR A 42 -0.41 4.12 -5.97
C THR A 42 1.00 3.74 -5.51
N ILE A 43 1.69 2.87 -6.25
CA ILE A 43 3.08 2.53 -5.94
C ILE A 43 4.00 3.74 -6.12
N ALA A 44 3.80 4.54 -7.16
CA ALA A 44 4.57 5.76 -7.37
C ALA A 44 4.38 6.80 -6.25
N GLU A 45 3.16 6.95 -5.74
CA GLU A 45 2.86 7.78 -4.56
C GLU A 45 3.55 7.25 -3.31
N CYS A 46 3.56 5.92 -3.11
CA CYS A 46 4.31 5.30 -2.03
C CYS A 46 5.83 5.58 -2.15
N MET A 47 6.38 5.53 -3.37
CA MET A 47 7.79 5.84 -3.63
C MET A 47 8.16 7.30 -3.33
N ALA A 48 7.21 8.21 -3.50
CA ALA A 48 7.38 9.63 -3.20
C ALA A 48 7.20 9.96 -1.71
N CYS A 49 6.71 9.01 -0.90
CA CYS A 49 6.49 9.22 0.53
C CYS A 49 7.82 9.30 1.31
N ALA A 50 8.05 10.45 1.96
CA ALA A 50 9.23 10.69 2.80
C ALA A 50 9.22 9.88 4.12
N GLN A 51 8.09 9.28 4.50
CA GLN A 51 7.91 8.60 5.78
C GLN A 51 7.98 7.08 5.66
N THR A 52 8.51 6.57 4.55
CA THR A 52 8.63 5.14 4.25
C THR A 52 9.39 4.36 5.34
N GLU A 53 10.38 4.99 5.97
CA GLU A 53 11.12 4.44 7.12
C GLU A 53 10.24 4.11 8.35
N LYS A 54 9.08 4.77 8.49
CA LYS A 54 8.12 4.51 9.56
C LYS A 54 7.14 3.38 9.22
N CYS A 55 7.05 3.00 7.94
CA CYS A 55 6.11 1.97 7.48
C CYS A 55 6.44 0.58 8.03
N VAL A 56 7.71 0.17 7.98
CA VAL A 56 8.17 -1.14 8.48
C VAL A 56 7.92 -1.30 9.99
N PRO A 57 8.35 -0.38 10.88
CA PRO A 57 8.09 -0.53 12.31
C PRO A 57 6.61 -0.39 12.66
N TRP A 58 5.81 0.35 11.88
CA TRP A 58 4.37 0.37 12.06
C TRP A 58 3.73 -0.98 11.69
N LEU A 59 4.07 -1.54 10.53
CA LEU A 59 3.61 -2.86 10.07
C LEU A 59 3.97 -3.97 11.06
N ALA A 60 5.16 -3.93 11.64
CA ALA A 60 5.60 -4.90 12.66
C ALA A 60 4.69 -4.91 13.90
N LYS A 61 4.00 -3.79 14.19
CA LYS A 61 3.03 -3.69 15.30
C LYS A 61 1.63 -4.16 14.92
N GLN A 62 1.30 -4.27 13.63
CA GLN A 62 -0.04 -4.64 13.16
C GLN A 62 -0.22 -6.14 12.93
N GLY A 63 0.35 -6.98 13.81
CA GLY A 63 0.28 -8.44 13.68
C GLY A 63 -1.14 -9.00 13.69
N ALA A 64 -2.09 -8.30 14.32
CA ALA A 64 -3.51 -8.65 14.34
C ALA A 64 -4.31 -7.99 13.20
N GLY A 65 -3.67 -7.21 12.33
CA GLY A 65 -4.33 -6.28 11.42
C GLY A 65 -4.56 -4.91 12.07
N ALA A 66 -5.05 -3.96 11.26
CA ALA A 66 -5.46 -2.62 11.71
C ALA A 66 -6.76 -2.23 11.00
N ASP A 67 -7.63 -1.48 11.66
CA ASP A 67 -8.83 -0.95 11.00
C ASP A 67 -8.50 0.15 10.00
N HIS A 68 -7.47 0.95 10.28
CA HIS A 68 -7.10 2.11 9.47
C HIS A 68 -5.60 2.17 9.23
N LEU A 69 -5.23 2.76 8.11
CA LEU A 69 -3.85 3.11 7.82
C LEU A 69 -3.43 4.34 8.63
N PRO A 70 -2.12 4.48 8.91
CA PRO A 70 -1.65 5.62 9.69
C PRO A 70 -1.89 6.91 8.92
N ASP A 71 -2.14 8.01 9.61
CA ASP A 71 -2.51 9.30 8.98
C ASP A 71 -1.45 9.87 8.05
N TYR A 72 -0.19 9.45 8.22
CA TYR A 72 0.88 9.84 7.32
C TYR A 72 0.96 9.01 6.02
N CYS A 73 0.19 7.93 5.90
CA CYS A 73 0.22 7.09 4.72
C CYS A 73 -0.48 7.81 3.57
N ALA A 74 0.28 8.15 2.52
CA ALA A 74 -0.29 8.75 1.30
C ALA A 74 -1.36 7.86 0.65
N LEU A 75 -1.26 6.53 0.86
CA LEU A 75 -2.19 5.56 0.27
C LEU A 75 -3.46 5.37 1.11
N LYS A 76 -3.58 6.04 2.27
CA LYS A 76 -4.67 5.83 3.23
C LYS A 76 -6.03 5.89 2.54
N SER A 77 -6.34 7.00 1.88
CA SER A 77 -7.63 7.21 1.22
C SER A 77 -7.90 6.18 0.12
N THR A 78 -6.90 5.90 -0.72
CA THR A 78 -7.02 4.96 -1.85
C THR A 78 -7.27 3.53 -1.38
N LEU A 79 -6.52 3.07 -0.37
CA LEU A 79 -6.64 1.71 0.14
C LEU A 79 -7.87 1.53 1.02
N GLU A 80 -8.22 2.51 1.84
CA GLU A 80 -9.43 2.44 2.67
C GLU A 80 -10.72 2.46 1.83
N ALA A 81 -10.72 3.13 0.67
CA ALA A 81 -11.83 3.08 -0.28
C ALA A 81 -12.06 1.70 -0.91
N LEU A 82 -11.05 0.81 -0.85
CA LEU A 82 -11.13 -0.56 -1.36
C LEU A 82 -11.48 -1.59 -0.26
N LYS A 83 -11.70 -1.13 0.99
CA LYS A 83 -12.17 -2.02 2.05
C LYS A 83 -13.55 -2.61 1.66
N PRO A 84 -13.75 -3.92 1.85
CA PRO A 84 -15.03 -4.57 1.60
C PRO A 84 -16.11 -4.13 2.60
#